data_AF-A0A848M6E2-F1
#
_entry.id   AF-A0A848M6E2-F1
#
_cell.length_a   1.000
_cell.length_b   1.000
_cell.length_c   1.000
_cell.angle_alpha   90.00
_cell.angle_beta   90.00
_cell.angle_gamma   90.00
#
_symmetry.space_group_name_H-M   'P 1'
#
loop_
_entity.id
_entity.type
_entity.pdbx_description
1 polymer ?
#
loop_
_entity_poly.entity_id
_entity_poly.type
_entity_poly.pdbx_seq_one_letter_code
_entity_poly.pdbx_strand_id
1 'polypeptide(L)' 'MPQWLCNQLIRAFRKKDRRQIKLLNECWFFYRNSPGESPDV' A
#
# COMPACT_ATOMS: atom_id res chain seq x y z
N MET A 1 5.93 4.05 2.06
CA MET A 1 4.83 3.12 2.39
C MET A 1 5.03 2.66 3.83
N PRO A 2 3.98 2.69 4.66
CA PRO A 2 4.01 2.13 6.00
C PRO A 2 4.42 0.67 6.00
N GLN A 3 4.99 0.22 7.12
CA GLN A 3 5.47 -1.16 7.25
C GLN A 3 4.35 -2.20 7.11
N TRP A 4 3.13 -1.85 7.53
CA TRP A 4 1.95 -2.68 7.33
C TRP A 4 1.64 -2.92 5.84
N LEU A 5 1.83 -1.91 5.00
CA LEU A 5 1.56 -1.99 3.56
C LEU A 5 2.64 -2.79 2.83
N CYS A 6 3.90 -2.63 3.24
CA CYS A 6 5.01 -3.46 2.76
C CYS A 6 4.76 -4.95 3.07
N ASN A 7 4.30 -5.28 4.29
CA ASN A 7 3.98 -6.65 4.67
C ASN A 7 2.84 -7.26 3.82
N GLN A 8 1.83 -6.45 3.46
CA GLN A 8 0.76 -6.88 2.56
C GLN A 8 1.27 -7.12 1.13
N LEU A 9 2.12 -6.25 0.60
CA LEU A 9 2.75 -6.41 -0.71
C LEU A 9 3.62 -7.67 -0.78
N ILE A 10 4.43 -7.95 0.25
CA ILE A 10 5.27 -9.16 0.31
C ILE A 10 4.40 -10.42 0.26
N ARG A 11 3.27 -10.44 0.99
CA ARG A 11 2.33 -11.56 0.96
C ARG A 11 1.67 -11.73 -0.41
N ALA A 12 1.22 -10.64 -1.02
CA ALA A 12 0.62 -10.66 -2.35
C ALA A 12 1.63 -11.12 -3.42
N PHE A 13 2.89 -10.67 -3.32
CA PHE A 13 3.98 -11.10 -4.19
C PHE A 13 4.26 -12.60 -4.09
N ARG A 14 4.35 -13.14 -2.87
CA ARG A 14 4.51 -14.59 -2.64
C ARG A 14 3.37 -15.41 -3.24
N LYS A 15 2.14 -14.87 -3.19
CA LYS A 15 0.95 -15.48 -3.81
C LYS A 15 0.84 -15.24 -5.33
N LYS A 16 1.77 -14.47 -5.92
CA LYS A 16 1.72 -13.98 -7.30
C LYS A 16 0.40 -13.27 -7.65
N ASP A 17 -0.25 -12.66 -6.66
CA ASP A 17 -1.49 -11.92 -6.84
C ASP A 17 -1.21 -10.51 -7.36
N ARG A 18 -1.10 -10.39 -8.68
CA ARG A 18 -0.86 -9.12 -9.37
C ARG A 18 -1.99 -8.11 -9.17
N ARG A 19 -3.23 -8.58 -8.98
CA ARG A 19 -4.39 -7.70 -8.76
C ARG A 19 -4.28 -7.03 -7.39
N GLN A 20 -3.97 -7.81 -6.37
CA GLN A 20 -3.76 -7.28 -5.02
C GLN A 20 -2.58 -6.31 -4.96
N ILE A 21 -1.47 -6.60 -5.65
CA ILE A 21 -0.33 -5.67 -5.74
C ILE A 21 -0.72 -4.35 -6.39
N LYS A 22 -1.47 -4.39 -7.50
CA LYS A 22 -1.94 -3.19 -8.20
C LYS A 22 -2.84 -2.35 -7.30
N LEU A 23 -3.83 -2.97 -6.66
CA LEU A 23 -4.74 -2.31 -5.74
C LEU A 23 -3.99 -1.64 -4.57
N LEU A 24 -3.09 -2.37 -3.91
CA LEU A 24 -2.31 -1.84 -2.78
C LEU A 24 -1.44 -0.65 -3.18
N ASN A 25 -0.86 -0.68 -4.39
CA ASN A 25 -0.11 0.46 -4.94
C ASN A 25 -1.01 1.66 -5.26
N GLU A 26 -2.19 1.42 -5.82
CA GLU A 26 -3.19 2.48 -6.10
C GLU A 26 -3.69 3.13 -4.81
N CYS A 27 -4.01 2.33 -3.79
CA CYS A 27 -4.39 2.81 -2.45
C CYS A 27 -3.28 3.68 -1.83
N TRP A 28 -2.02 3.27 -1.94
CA TRP A 28 -0.89 4.08 -1.47
C TRP A 28 -0.76 5.40 -2.21
N PHE A 29 -0.93 5.39 -3.53
CA PHE A 29 -0.86 6.60 -4.33
C PHE A 29 -1.98 7.58 -3.95
N PHE A 30 -3.20 7.08 -3.76
CA PHE A 30 -4.31 7.89 -3.29
C PHE A 30 -4.05 8.48 -1.90
N TYR A 31 -3.57 7.65 -0.97
CA TYR A 31 -3.21 8.06 0.38
C TYR A 31 -2.12 9.15 0.39
N ARG A 32 -1.07 8.99 -0.44
CA ARG A 32 0.04 9.95 -0.56
C ARG A 32 -0.35 11.27 -1.23
N ASN A 33 -1.31 11.23 -2.13
CA ASN A 33 -1.77 12.40 -2.90
C ASN A 33 -2.91 13.14 -2.20
N SER A 34 -3.43 12.63 -1.09
CA SER A 34 -4.36 13.36 -0.25
C SER A 34 -3.59 14.45 0.52
N PRO A 35 -3.91 15.75 0.34
CA PRO A 35 -3.14 16.85 0.89
C PRO A 35 -3.35 17.08 2.41
N GLY A 36 -3.73 16.08 3.21
CA GLY A 36 -4.23 16.39 4.55
C GLY A 36 -4.36 15.29 5.60
N GLU A 37 -3.44 14.31 5.71
CA GLU A 37 -3.32 13.60 6.99
C GLU A 37 -1.94 12.94 7.18
N SER A 38 -1.08 13.61 7.95
CA SER A 38 0.08 13.03 8.61
C SER A 38 -0.38 12.04 9.69
N PRO A 39 -0.07 10.73 9.61
CA PRO A 39 -0.34 9.81 10.70
C PRO A 39 0.90 9.69 11.60
N ASP A 40 1.39 10.80 12.18
CA ASP A 40 2.53 10.75 13.10
C ASP A 40 2.23 11.58 14.35
N VAL A 41 1.39 11.00 15.23
CA VAL A 41 1.57 11.03 16.69
C VAL A 41 1.66 9.58 17.15
#